data_AF-A0A1Y3RZV0-F1
#
_entry.id   AF-A0A1Y3RZV0-F1
#
_cell.length_a   1.000
_cell.length_b   1.000
_cell.length_c   1.000
_cell.angle_alpha   90.00
_cell.angle_beta   90.00
_cell.angle_gamma   90.00
#
_symmetry.space_group_name_H-M   'P 1'
#
loop_
_entity.id
_entity.type
_entity.pdbx_description
1 polymer ?
#
loop_
_entity_poly.entity_id
_entity_poly.type
_entity_poly.pdbx_seq_one_letter_code
_entity_poly.pdbx_strand_id
1 'polypeptide(L)' 'MERLLMCLAALACIALGIFMLAKPELCWKLEHFLDTIGGEPSDWYLTVTRLAGVLFLLLGVGILLFLLVELICSLAF' A
#
# COMPACT_ATOMS: atom_id res chain seq x y z
N MET A 1 4.41 -11.73 19.04
CA MET A 1 5.24 -10.79 18.25
C MET A 1 4.80 -10.77 16.78
N GLU A 2 4.58 -11.93 16.17
CA GLU A 2 4.22 -12.07 14.74
C GLU A 2 2.89 -11.38 14.35
N ARG A 3 1.83 -11.50 15.16
CA ARG A 3 0.55 -10.81 14.92
C ARG A 3 0.70 -9.29 14.87
N LEU A 4 1.52 -8.74 15.76
CA LEU A 4 1.78 -7.31 15.83
C LEU A 4 2.56 -6.83 14.59
N LEU A 5 3.52 -7.63 14.11
CA LEU A 5 4.21 -7.37 12.85
C LEU A 5 3.25 -7.37 11.65
N MET A 6 2.32 -8.33 11.58
CA MET A 6 1.32 -8.39 10.51
C MET A 6 0.37 -7.17 10.53
N CYS A 7 -0.06 -6.72 11.72
CA CYS A 7 -0.87 -5.50 11.85
C CYS A 7 -0.12 -4.25 11.36
N LEU A 8 1.16 -4.11 11.75
CA LEU A 8 2.00 -3.00 11.32
C LEU A 8 2.23 -3.03 9.80
N ALA A 9 2.47 -4.22 9.24
CA ALA A 9 2.62 -4.40 7.79
C ALA A 9 1.33 -4.05 7.03
N ALA A 10 0.17 -4.44 7.55
CA ALA A 10 -1.13 -4.11 6.95
C ALA A 10 -1.39 -2.60 6.97
N LEU A 11 -1.13 -1.94 8.10
CA LEU A 11 -1.22 -0.48 8.23
C LEU A 11 -0.25 0.23 7.28
N ALA A 12 0.98 -0.25 7.15
CA ALA A 12 1.95 0.29 6.20
C ALA A 12 1.47 0.12 4.75
N CYS A 13 0.93 -1.04 4.38
CA CYS A 13 0.37 -1.28 3.04
C CYS A 13 -0.81 -0.36 2.75
N ILE A 14 -1.70 -0.13 3.71
CA ILE A 14 -2.82 0.79 3.57
C ILE A 14 -2.31 2.23 3.40
N ALA A 15 -1.39 2.67 4.26
CA ALA A 15 -0.82 4.01 4.18
C ALA A 15 -0.11 4.24 2.83
N LEU A 16 0.67 3.27 2.36
CA LEU A 16 1.31 3.30 1.05
C LEU A 16 0.28 3.32 -0.09
N GLY A 17 -0.75 2.48 -0.03
CA GLY A 17 -1.82 2.45 -1.04
C GLY A 17 -2.56 3.79 -1.14
N ILE A 18 -2.88 4.41 0.00
CA ILE A 18 -3.46 5.77 0.04
C ILE A 18 -2.50 6.79 -0.55
N PHE A 19 -1.22 6.74 -0.17
CA PHE A 19 -0.20 7.65 -0.67
C PHE A 19 -0.05 7.59 -2.20
N MET A 20 0.00 6.37 -2.75
CA MET A 20 0.07 6.12 -4.19
C MET A 20 -1.16 6.63 -4.96
N LEU A 21 -2.35 6.60 -4.35
CA LEU A 21 -3.57 7.13 -4.93
C LEU A 21 -3.66 8.66 -4.84
N ALA A 22 -3.29 9.23 -3.69
CA ALA A 22 -3.41 10.66 -3.43
C ALA A 22 -2.39 11.49 -4.19
N LYS A 23 -1.15 11.01 -4.29
CA LYS A 23 -0.03 11.73 -4.92
C LYS A 23 0.89 10.78 -5.70
N PRO A 24 0.41 10.17 -6.80
CA PRO A 24 1.23 9.30 -7.65
C PRO A 24 2.45 10.02 -8.25
N GLU A 25 2.38 11.34 -8.44
CA GLU A 25 3.50 12.18 -8.90
C GLU A 25 4.67 12.20 -7.91
N LEU A 26 4.40 12.11 -6.59
CA LEU A 26 5.46 12.04 -5.58
C LEU A 26 6.14 10.68 -5.59
N CYS A 27 5.41 9.60 -5.85
CA CYS A 27 6.00 8.28 -6.07
C CYS A 27 6.96 8.30 -7.25
N TRP A 28 6.55 8.92 -8.36
CA TRP A 28 7.40 9.10 -9.53
C TRP A 28 8.68 9.88 -9.21
N LYS A 29 8.53 11.00 -8.48
CA LYS A 29 9.67 11.86 -8.11
C LYS A 29 10.64 11.17 -7.14
N LEU A 30 10.15 10.32 -6.25
CA LEU A 30 10.98 9.49 -5.38
C LEU A 30 11.79 8.46 -6.17
N GLU A 31 11.16 7.82 -7.15
CA GLU A 31 11.79 6.82 -8.02
C GLU A 31 12.84 7.47 -8.94
N HIS A 32 12.53 8.64 -9.51
CA HIS A 32 13.43 9.40 -10.36
C HIS A 32 14.38 10.35 -9.60
N PHE A 33 14.40 10.32 -8.26
CA PHE A 33 15.24 11.23 -7.47
C PHE A 33 16.75 11.09 -7.77
N LEU A 34 17.18 9.89 -8.17
CA LEU A 34 18.57 9.59 -8.53
C LEU A 34 18.82 9.59 -10.04
N ASP A 35 17.78 9.81 -10.85
CA ASP A 35 17.88 9.79 -12.30
C ASP A 35 18.19 11.20 -12.81
N THR A 36 19.16 11.31 -13.72
CA THR A 36 19.65 12.63 -14.21
C THR A 36 18.78 13.21 -15.31
N ILE A 37 17.71 12.52 -15.71
CA ILE A 37 16.79 12.90 -16.77
C ILE A 37 15.53 13.50 -16.15
N GLY A 38 15.42 14.84 -16.22
CA GLY A 38 14.25 15.60 -15.76
C GLY A 38 13.09 15.51 -16.75
N GLY A 39 12.32 14.42 -16.69
CA GLY A 39 11.07 14.25 -17.43
C GLY A 39 9.83 14.65 -16.61
N GLU A 40 8.66 14.71 -17.25
CA GLU A 40 7.37 14.67 -16.56
C GLU A 40 6.89 13.21 -16.45
N PRO A 41 6.14 12.85 -15.39
CA PRO A 41 5.56 11.51 -15.27
C PRO A 41 4.62 11.22 -16.45
N SER A 42 4.76 10.05 -17.07
CA SER A 42 3.84 9.64 -18.13
C SER A 42 2.46 9.28 -17.57
N ASP A 43 1.40 9.52 -18.35
CA ASP A 43 0.02 9.15 -17.98
C ASP A 43 -0.13 7.65 -17.67
N TRP A 44 0.65 6.82 -18.37
CA TRP A 44 0.74 5.38 -18.11
C TRP A 44 1.30 5.08 -16.73
N TYR A 45 2.39 5.73 -16.33
CA TYR A 45 2.96 5.57 -15.00
C TYR A 45 1.95 5.99 -13.92
N LEU A 46 1.30 7.15 -14.07
CA LEU A 46 0.31 7.62 -13.11
C LEU A 46 -0.86 6.65 -12.96
N THR A 47 -1.32 6.06 -14.05
CA THR A 47 -2.40 5.07 -14.06
C THR A 47 -1.98 3.77 -13.38
N VAL A 48 -0.79 3.25 -13.69
CA VAL A 48 -0.26 2.02 -13.09
C VAL A 48 0.00 2.22 -11.59
N THR A 49 0.56 3.36 -11.18
CA THR A 49 0.81 3.67 -9.77
C THR A 49 -0.50 3.78 -8.97
N ARG A 50 -1.55 4.37 -9.55
CA ARG A 50 -2.88 4.37 -8.93
C ARG A 50 -3.45 2.96 -8.80
N LEU A 51 -3.34 2.14 -9.86
CA LEU A 51 -3.82 0.76 -9.83
C LEU A 51 -3.08 -0.08 -8.78
N ALA A 52 -1.76 0.07 -8.70
CA ALA A 52 -0.94 -0.53 -7.66
C ALA A 52 -1.37 -0.07 -6.27
N GLY A 53 -1.66 1.23 -6.09
CA GLY A 53 -2.21 1.77 -4.84
C GLY A 53 -3.52 1.11 -4.41
N VAL A 54 -4.45 0.86 -5.35
CA VAL A 54 -5.68 0.09 -5.08
C VAL A 54 -5.36 -1.34 -4.64
N LEU A 55 -4.43 -2.02 -5.31
CA LEU A 55 -4.03 -3.38 -4.93
C LEU A 55 -3.42 -3.42 -3.51
N PHE A 56 -2.56 -2.46 -3.17
CA PHE A 56 -1.99 -2.33 -1.83
C PHE A 56 -3.06 -2.09 -0.75
N LEU A 57 -4.06 -1.26 -1.06
CA LEU A 57 -5.20 -1.06 -0.17
C LEU A 57 -5.99 -2.35 0.05
N LEU A 58 -6.33 -3.07 -1.02
CA LEU A 58 -7.08 -4.32 -0.94
C LEU A 58 -6.32 -5.38 -0.14
N LEU A 59 -5.01 -5.50 -0.35
CA LEU A 59 -4.16 -6.40 0.41
C LEU A 59 -4.14 -6.05 1.89
N GLY A 60 -3.91 -4.78 2.23
CA GLY A 60 -3.86 -4.37 3.64
C GLY A 60 -5.19 -4.55 4.36
N VAL A 61 -6.31 -4.24 3.71
CA VAL A 61 -7.66 -4.49 4.26
C VAL A 61 -7.92 -6.00 4.40
N GLY A 62 -7.54 -6.80 3.41
CA GLY A 62 -7.67 -8.27 3.46
C GLY A 62 -6.91 -8.89 4.62
N ILE A 63 -5.68 -8.44 4.89
CA ILE A 63 -4.88 -8.90 6.03
C ILE A 63 -5.56 -8.53 7.36
N LEU A 64 -6.08 -7.31 7.49
CA LEU A 64 -6.80 -6.90 8.71
C LEU A 64 -8.06 -7.73 8.95
N LEU A 65 -8.84 -8.00 7.89
CA LEU A 65 -10.03 -8.83 7.99
C LEU A 65 -9.67 -10.26 8.41
N PHE A 66 -8.62 -10.83 7.82
CA PHE A 66 -8.13 -12.17 8.18
C PHE A 66 -7.75 -12.25 9.66
N LEU A 67 -6.96 -11.28 10.15
CA LEU A 67 -6.55 -11.22 11.56
C LEU A 67 -7.75 -11.04 12.50
N LEU A 68 -8.75 -10.27 12.08
CA LEU A 68 -9.98 -10.05 12.85
C LEU A 68 -10.80 -11.35 12.96
N VAL A 69 -10.94 -12.10 11.87
CA VAL A 69 -11.61 -13.41 11.88
C VAL A 69 -10.86 -14.40 12.78
N GLU A 70 -9.54 -14.47 12.66
CA GLU A 70 -8.72 -15.34 13.50
C GLU A 70 -8.87 -15.00 14.99
N LEU A 71 -8.86 -13.70 15.32
CA LEU A 71 -9.08 -13.22 16.69
C LEU A 71 -10.45 -13.67 17.23
N ILE A 72 -11.52 -13.47 16.46
CA ILE A 72 -12.88 -13.88 16.85
C ILE A 72 -12.94 -15.39 17.08
N CYS A 73 -12.38 -16.19 16.18
CA CYS A 73 -12.30 -17.64 16.35
C CYS A 73 -11.55 -18.03 17.63
N SER A 74 -10.43 -17.36 17.95
CA SER A 74 -9.67 -17.64 19.17
C SER A 74 -10.34 -17.23 20.48
N LEU A 75 -11.37 -16.37 20.42
CA LEU A 75 -12.17 -15.96 21.57
C LEU A 75 -13.43 -16.83 21.75
N ALA A 76 -13.88 -17.46 20.66
CA ALA A 76 -15.07 -18.31 20.64
C ALA A 76 -14.80 -19.77 21.07
N PHE A 77 -13.53 -20.19 21.10
CA PHE A 77 -13.05 -21.53 21.49
C PHE A 77 -11.90 -21.41 22.48
#